data_AF-A0A9E4UM03-F1
#
_entry.id   AF-A0A9E4UM03-F1
#
_cell.length_a   1.000
_cell.length_b   1.000
_cell.length_c   1.000
_cell.angle_alpha   90.00
_cell.angle_beta   90.00
_cell.angle_gamma   90.00
#
_symmetry.space_group_name_H-M   'P 1'
#
loop_
_entity.id
_entity.type
_entity.pdbx_description
1 polymer ?
#
loop_
_entity_poly.entity_id
_entity_poly.type
_entity_poly.pdbx_seq_one_letter_code
_entity_poly.pdbx_strand_id
1 'polypeptide(L)' 'DLMPAGIAAGVIEEGVPGDRQMTVLQRLTHDDEQSWSGSVGECAAITTDFSDLTIMIFHRPISEQPSG' A
#
# COMPACT_ATOMS: atom_id res chain seq x y z
N ASP A 1 -8.89 0.44 11.52
CA ASP A 1 -8.54 1.77 10.98
C ASP A 1 -8.61 1.68 9.46
N LEU A 2 -9.17 2.70 8.79
CA LEU A 2 -9.28 2.75 7.32
C LEU A 2 -8.10 3.50 6.68
N MET A 3 -7.12 3.94 7.48
CA MET A 3 -5.85 4.47 6.97
C MET A 3 -4.96 3.35 6.42
N PRO A 4 -3.96 3.66 5.55
CA PRO A 4 -3.16 2.65 4.86
C PRO A 4 -2.50 1.61 5.77
N ALA A 5 -1.95 2.01 6.92
CA ALA A 5 -1.34 1.08 7.88
C ALA A 5 -2.38 0.10 8.47
N GLY A 6 -3.57 0.60 8.82
CA GLY A 6 -4.67 -0.21 9.33
C GLY A 6 -5.23 -1.18 8.29
N ILE A 7 -5.39 -0.72 7.04
CA ILE A 7 -5.80 -1.58 5.93
C ILE A 7 -4.72 -2.66 5.67
N ALA A 8 -3.44 -2.28 5.65
CA ALA A 8 -2.33 -3.19 5.45
C ALA A 8 -2.26 -4.29 6.53
N ALA A 9 -2.46 -3.92 7.80
CA ALA A 9 -2.57 -4.88 8.89
C ALA A 9 -3.76 -5.84 8.69
N GLY A 10 -4.94 -5.30 8.36
CA GLY A 10 -6.14 -6.11 8.14
C GLY A 10 -6.00 -7.08 6.96
N VAL A 11 -5.38 -6.70 5.85
CA VAL A 11 -5.21 -7.64 4.72
C VAL A 11 -4.19 -8.75 5.03
N ILE A 12 -3.20 -8.50 5.88
CA ILE A 12 -2.29 -9.55 6.38
C ILE A 12 -3.07 -10.54 7.25
N GLU A 13 -3.95 -10.05 8.13
CA GLU A 13 -4.83 -10.89 8.94
C GLU A 13 -5.75 -11.78 8.07
N GLU A 14 -6.20 -11.27 6.93
CA GLU A 14 -6.97 -12.02 5.91
C GLU A 14 -6.13 -12.96 5.04
N GLY A 15 -4.82 -13.04 5.27
CA GLY A 15 -3.93 -14.03 4.64
C GLY A 15 -3.13 -13.52 3.43
N VAL A 16 -3.12 -12.22 3.16
CA VAL A 16 -2.20 -11.65 2.15
C VAL A 16 -0.76 -11.73 2.68
N PRO A 17 0.20 -12.24 1.90
CA PRO A 17 1.61 -12.28 2.30
C PRO A 17 2.14 -10.88 2.61
N GLY A 18 2.81 -10.72 3.76
CA GLY A 18 3.35 -9.42 4.18
C GLY A 18 4.43 -8.87 3.25
N ASP A 19 5.12 -9.73 2.49
CA ASP A 19 6.13 -9.34 1.48
C ASP A 19 5.53 -8.83 0.16
N ARG A 20 4.19 -8.91 0.01
CA ARG A 20 3.48 -8.42 -1.17
C ARG A 20 3.79 -6.94 -1.40
N GLN A 21 4.21 -6.60 -2.61
CA GLN A 21 4.54 -5.22 -2.96
C GLN A 21 3.29 -4.36 -3.17
N MET A 22 3.36 -3.11 -2.70
CA MET A 22 2.30 -2.13 -2.84
C MET A 22 2.86 -0.70 -2.95
N THR A 23 1.99 0.21 -3.39
CA THR A 23 2.26 1.65 -3.44
C THR A 23 1.09 2.41 -2.81
N VAL A 24 1.39 3.43 -2.02
CA VAL A 24 0.45 4.41 -1.48
C VAL A 24 0.73 5.74 -2.17
N LEU A 25 -0.26 6.27 -2.86
CA LEU A 25 -0.23 7.61 -3.47
C LEU A 25 -1.12 8.53 -2.64
N GLN A 26 -0.63 9.73 -2.35
CA GLN A 26 -1.30 10.71 -1.51
C GLN A 26 -1.48 12.01 -2.28
N ARG A 27 -2.69 12.59 -2.21
CA ARG A 27 -2.99 13.90 -2.80
C ARG A 27 -2.61 13.99 -4.29
N LEU A 28 -2.92 12.94 -5.05
CA LEU A 28 -2.67 12.87 -6.50
C LEU A 28 -3.15 14.13 -7.21
N THR A 29 -2.33 14.68 -8.11
CA THR A 29 -2.57 15.91 -8.89
C THR A 29 -2.60 17.22 -8.09
N HIS A 30 -2.32 17.19 -6.78
CA HIS A 30 -2.09 18.39 -5.96
C HIS A 30 -0.60 18.72 -5.88
N ASP A 31 -0.27 19.97 -5.55
CA ASP A 31 1.11 20.46 -5.47
C ASP A 31 1.98 19.73 -4.42
N ASP A 32 1.33 19.11 -3.45
CA ASP A 32 1.95 18.35 -2.36
C ASP A 32 1.74 16.84 -2.51
N GLU A 33 1.63 16.34 -3.74
CA GLU A 33 1.59 14.90 -4.04
C GLU A 33 2.76 14.16 -3.38
N GLN A 34 2.46 13.04 -2.72
CA GLN A 34 3.47 12.16 -2.12
C GLN A 34 3.22 10.71 -2.54
N SER A 35 4.30 9.94 -2.62
CA SER A 35 4.22 8.50 -2.84
C SER A 35 5.09 7.75 -1.86
N TRP A 36 4.64 6.56 -1.51
CA TRP A 36 5.39 5.59 -0.75
C TRP A 36 5.22 4.21 -1.38
N SER A 37 6.30 3.45 -1.50
CA SER A 37 6.27 2.08 -2.02
C SER A 37 7.06 1.17 -1.10
N GLY A 38 6.58 -0.05 -0.95
CA GLY A 38 7.18 -1.07 -0.10
C GLY A 38 6.31 -2.31 -0.03
N SER A 39 6.59 -3.17 0.93
CA SER A 39 5.77 -4.34 1.22
C SER A 39 4.53 -3.98 2.06
N VAL A 40 3.49 -4.81 1.99
CA VAL A 40 2.30 -4.67 2.85
C VAL A 40 2.68 -4.71 4.34
N GLY A 41 3.65 -5.55 4.71
CA GLY A 41 4.16 -5.65 6.09
C GLY A 41 4.86 -4.37 6.56
N GLU A 42 5.67 -3.75 5.70
CA GLU A 42 6.26 -2.45 6.02
C GLU A 42 5.19 -1.36 6.16
N CYS A 43 4.16 -1.38 5.31
CA CYS A 43 3.04 -0.44 5.39
C CYS A 43 2.29 -0.56 6.72
N ALA A 44 2.01 -1.80 7.17
CA ALA A 44 1.33 -2.08 8.43
C ALA A 44 2.11 -1.60 9.66
N ALA A 45 3.43 -1.47 9.56
CA ALA A 45 4.30 -0.98 10.63
C ALA A 45 4.47 0.55 10.65
N ILE A 46 3.95 1.27 9.65
CA ILE A 46 4.06 2.73 9.61
C ILE A 46 3.19 3.35 10.69
N THR A 47 3.80 4.21 11.50
CA THR A 47 3.15 4.97 12.57
C THR A 47 2.94 6.44 12.21
N THR A 48 3.50 6.89 11.09
CA THR A 48 3.28 8.23 10.55
C THR A 48 1.93 8.28 9.86
N ASP A 49 1.20 9.37 10.08
CA ASP A 49 -0.10 9.57 9.43
C ASP A 49 0.04 9.75 7.93
N PHE A 50 -0.88 9.11 7.21
CA PHE A 50 -1.12 9.39 5.80
C PHE A 50 -2.19 10.48 5.67
N SER A 51 -2.21 11.15 4.52
CA SER A 51 -3.31 12.04 4.11
C SER A 51 -4.62 11.25 3.95
N ASP A 52 -5.76 11.89 4.24
CA ASP A 52 -7.10 11.33 3.99
C ASP A 52 -7.36 11.07 2.49
N LEU A 53 -6.68 11.81 1.61
CA LEU A 53 -6.68 11.60 0.17
C LEU A 53 -5.59 10.60 -0.21
N THR A 54 -5.94 9.32 -0.20
CA THR A 54 -5.02 8.21 -0.50
C THR A 54 -5.57 7.24 -1.53
N ILE A 55 -4.68 6.74 -2.40
CA ILE A 55 -4.91 5.57 -3.26
C ILE A 55 -3.89 4.50 -2.90
N MET A 56 -4.37 3.30 -2.55
CA MET A 56 -3.52 2.13 -2.31
C MET A 56 -3.56 1.22 -3.53
N ILE A 57 -2.38 0.83 -4.02
CA ILE A 57 -2.21 -0.06 -5.17
C ILE A 57 -1.48 -1.30 -4.70
N PHE A 58 -2.15 -2.45 -4.69
CA PHE A 58 -1.53 -3.75 -4.43
C PHE A 58 -1.04 -4.32 -5.76
N HIS A 59 0.28 -4.45 -5.93
CA HIS A 59 0.85 -4.93 -7.18
C HIS A 59 0.50 -6.39 -7.40
N ARG A 60 0.48 -6.90 -8.64
CA ARG A 60 0.37 -8.35 -8.90
C ARG A 60 1.68 -9.05 -8.53
N PRO A 61 1.66 -10.34 -8.12
CA PRO A 61 2.90 -11.06 -7.94
C PRO A 61 3.59 -11.21 -9.31
N ILE A 62 4.92 -11.18 -9.32
CA ILE A 62 5.73 -11.23 -10.55
C ILE A 62 5.41 -12.50 -11.36
N SER A 63 5.03 -13.59 -10.68
CA SER A 63 4.61 -14.86 -11.30
C SER A 63 3.32 -14.80 -12.12
N GLU A 64 2.52 -13.75 -12.00
CA GLU A 64 1.26 -13.56 -12.75
C GLU A 64 1.38 -12.49 -13.85
N GLN A 65 2.59 -12.00 -14.14
CA GLN A 65 2.78 -11.16 -15.32
C GLN A 65 2.61 -12.02 -16.58
N PRO A 66 1.71 -11.65 -17.51
CA PRO A 66 1.63 -12.36 -18.78
C PRO A 66 2.99 -12.23 -19.45
N SER A 67 3.61 -13.38 -19.72
CA SER A 67 4.73 -13.48 -20.65
C SER A 67 4.29 -12.84 -21.96
N GLY A 68 4.89 -11.69 -22.27
CA GLY A 68 4.68 -10.97 -23.52
C GLY A 68 5.08 -11.77 -24.75
#